data_AF-A0A1A9ZEI9-F1
#
_entry.id   AF-A0A1A9ZEI9-F1
#
_cell.length_a   1.000
_cell.length_b   1.000
_cell.length_c   1.000
_cell.angle_alpha   90.00
_cell.angle_beta   90.00
_cell.angle_gamma   90.00
#
_symmetry.space_group_name_H-M   'P 1'
#
loop_
_entity.id
_entity.type
_entity.pdbx_description
1 polymer ?
#
loop_
_entity_poly.entity_id
_entity_poly.type
_entity_poly.pdbx_seq_one_letter_code
_entity_poly.pdbx_strand_id
1 'polypeptide(L)'
;MGRRTNSSSVSYYYEFSKEQDYICSKPEDSGMHLCSDLPPYRIGPMLCTEKAIPMEENLPTNASCVNWNQYYSRCAQMGLNPFQGTISFDNIGMAWVAIFLVISLEGWTDIMYYVQDAHSFWDWIYFVLLIVKL
;
A
#
# COMPACT_ATOMS: atom_id res chain seq x y z
N MET A 1 -8.39 -4.97 18.86
CA MET A 1 -9.86 -4.77 18.86
C MET A 1 -10.13 -3.40 18.23
N GLY A 2 -10.33 -3.33 16.91
CA GLY A 2 -10.54 -2.07 16.19
C GLY A 2 -12.03 -1.82 15.95
N ARG A 3 -12.56 -0.71 16.46
CA ARG A 3 -13.96 -0.29 16.25
C ARG A 3 -14.08 0.39 14.89
N ARG A 4 -15.01 -0.10 14.04
CA ARG A 4 -15.56 0.71 12.94
C ARG A 4 -16.59 1.67 13.55
N THR A 5 -16.32 2.97 13.53
CA THR A 5 -17.34 3.99 13.78
C THR A 5 -17.87 4.50 12.45
N ASN A 6 -19.16 4.27 12.22
CA ASN A 6 -19.93 4.78 11.09
C ASN A 6 -20.08 6.30 11.27
N SER A 7 -19.32 7.09 10.52
CA SER A 7 -19.48 8.55 10.47
C SER A 7 -19.90 8.93 9.06
N SER A 8 -21.20 9.19 8.92
CA SER A 8 -21.83 9.76 7.75
C SER A 8 -21.24 11.15 7.47
N SER A 9 -20.70 11.35 6.26
CA SER A 9 -20.12 12.57 5.67
C SER A 9 -18.58 12.72 5.68
N VAL A 10 -17.87 11.73 5.13
CA VAL A 10 -16.47 11.94 4.69
C VAL A 10 -16.49 12.29 3.20
N SER A 11 -15.95 13.46 2.84
CA SER A 11 -15.83 13.91 1.45
C SER A 11 -15.07 12.90 0.60
N TYR A 12 -15.69 12.53 -0.53
CA TYR A 12 -15.28 11.55 -1.55
C TYR A 12 -13.94 11.83 -2.28
N TYR A 13 -13.12 12.77 -1.81
CA TYR A 13 -11.99 13.29 -2.61
C TYR A 13 -10.59 12.90 -2.14
N TYR A 14 -10.42 12.25 -0.99
CA TYR A 14 -9.13 11.66 -0.56
C TYR A 14 -9.36 10.50 0.41
N GLU A 15 -10.06 9.47 -0.04
CA GLU A 15 -9.88 8.13 0.51
C GLU A 15 -8.67 7.58 -0.26
N PHE A 16 -7.49 7.51 0.37
CA PHE A 16 -6.39 6.68 -0.15
C PHE A 16 -6.91 5.25 -0.01
N SER A 17 -7.71 4.89 -1.01
CA SER A 17 -8.13 3.58 -1.44
C SER A 17 -7.95 2.52 -0.35
N LYS A 18 -9.09 2.11 0.21
CA LYS A 18 -9.25 0.76 0.77
C LYS A 18 -8.83 -0.38 -0.19
N GLU A 19 -8.43 -0.04 -1.41
CA GLU A 19 -8.07 -0.91 -2.52
C GLU A 19 -6.58 -0.84 -2.92
N GLN A 20 -5.79 0.12 -2.42
CA GLN A 20 -4.38 0.26 -2.79
C GLN A 20 -3.51 0.21 -1.53
N ASP A 21 -3.02 -0.99 -1.24
CA ASP A 21 -2.12 -1.23 -0.13
C ASP A 21 -0.82 -0.45 -0.33
N TYR A 22 -0.32 0.19 0.74
CA TYR A 22 0.99 0.83 0.69
C TYR A 22 2.07 -0.24 0.74
N ILE A 23 2.69 -0.50 -0.41
CA ILE A 23 3.79 -1.44 -0.53
C ILE A 23 5.10 -0.70 -0.25
N CYS A 24 5.84 -1.18 0.74
CA CYS A 24 7.15 -0.67 1.07
C CYS A 24 8.26 -1.52 0.43
N SER A 25 9.41 -0.90 0.19
CA SER A 25 10.64 -1.54 -0.23
C SER A 25 11.53 -1.87 0.97
N LYS A 26 12.23 -3.00 0.90
CA LYS A 26 13.26 -3.36 1.88
C LYS A 26 14.52 -2.51 1.64
N PRO A 27 15.38 -2.32 2.66
CA PRO A 27 16.62 -1.56 2.48
C PRO A 27 17.62 -2.23 1.53
N GLU A 28 17.44 -3.51 1.22
CA GLU A 28 18.23 -4.22 0.21
C GLU A 28 17.75 -3.94 -1.23
N ASP A 29 16.48 -3.56 -1.37
CA ASP A 29 15.82 -3.31 -2.64
C ASP A 29 15.88 -1.81 -2.99
N SER A 30 15.61 -1.46 -4.25
CA SER A 30 15.64 -0.08 -4.76
C SER A 30 14.24 0.40 -5.16
N GLY A 31 13.22 -0.06 -4.44
CA GLY A 31 11.82 0.30 -4.68
C GLY A 31 11.55 1.76 -4.31
N MET A 32 10.46 2.32 -4.85
CA MET A 32 10.17 3.75 -4.74
C MET A 32 9.57 4.17 -3.39
N HIS A 33 8.97 3.24 -2.63
CA HIS A 33 8.23 3.56 -1.42
C HIS A 33 8.94 3.04 -0.19
N LEU A 34 9.39 3.95 0.68
CA LEU A 34 10.04 3.62 1.94
C LEU A 34 9.11 3.88 3.12
N CYS A 35 9.27 3.13 4.22
CA CYS A 35 8.54 3.42 5.46
C CYS A 35 8.79 4.83 6.00
N SER A 36 9.93 5.45 5.67
CA SER A 36 10.22 6.85 6.02
C SER A 36 9.32 7.86 5.30
N ASP A 37 8.80 7.49 4.13
CA ASP A 37 8.10 8.39 3.21
C ASP A 37 6.57 8.23 3.34
N LEU A 38 6.13 7.51 4.36
CA LEU A 38 4.72 7.32 4.68
C LEU A 38 4.06 8.68 5.00
N PRO A 39 2.98 9.05 4.29
CA PRO A 39 2.27 10.28 4.60
C PRO A 39 1.66 10.20 6.02
N PRO A 40 1.55 11.32 6.74
CA PRO A 40 0.92 11.33 8.05
C PRO A 40 -0.53 10.84 7.97
N TYR A 41 -0.97 10.12 9.01
CA TYR A 41 -2.32 9.60 9.10
C TYR A 41 -3.36 10.72 9.02
N ARG A 42 -4.49 10.47 8.35
CA ARG A 42 -5.56 11.45 8.15
C ARG A 42 -6.91 10.87 8.53
N ILE A 43 -7.74 11.69 9.18
CA ILE A 43 -9.13 11.37 9.51
C ILE A 43 -10.01 12.44 8.85
N GLY A 44 -10.58 12.13 7.69
CA GLY A 44 -11.29 13.12 6.87
C GLY A 44 -10.35 14.28 6.48
N PRO A 45 -10.73 15.56 6.72
CA PRO A 45 -9.87 16.71 6.39
C PRO A 45 -8.73 16.94 7.40
N MET A 46 -8.71 16.21 8.51
CA MET A 46 -7.79 16.43 9.62
C MET A 46 -6.48 15.65 9.43
N LEU A 47 -5.35 16.35 9.53
CA LEU A 47 -4.01 15.75 9.53
C LEU A 47 -3.60 15.39 10.96
N CYS A 48 -3.31 14.11 11.20
CA CYS A 48 -2.82 13.66 12.49
C CYS A 48 -1.31 13.83 12.56
N THR A 49 -0.85 14.59 13.55
CA THR A 49 0.57 14.87 13.79
C THR A 49 1.01 14.46 15.20
N GLU A 50 0.07 14.11 16.08
CA GLU A 50 0.37 13.83 17.48
C GLU A 50 1.01 12.46 17.69
N LYS A 51 1.73 12.32 18.81
CA LYS A 51 2.28 11.04 19.28
C LYS A 51 1.28 10.32 20.17
N ALA A 52 1.44 9.00 20.26
CA ALA A 52 0.61 8.22 21.17
C ALA A 52 1.08 8.44 22.60
N ILE A 53 0.14 8.71 23.50
CA ILE A 53 0.38 8.86 24.93
C ILE A 53 0.23 7.46 25.56
N PRO A 54 1.26 6.92 26.24
CA PRO A 54 1.15 5.65 26.92
C PRO A 54 0.08 5.69 28.01
N MET A 55 -0.65 4.59 28.17
CA MET A 55 -1.72 4.43 29.18
C MET A 55 -2.97 5.29 28.95
N GLU A 56 -3.10 5.92 27.77
CA GLU A 56 -4.34 6.56 27.31
C GLU A 56 -4.97 5.80 26.13
N GLU A 57 -6.29 5.97 25.95
CA GLU A 57 -7.02 5.38 24.83
C GLU A 57 -6.71 6.05 23.48
N ASN A 58 -6.00 7.20 23.47
CA ASN A 58 -5.57 7.92 22.26
C ASN A 58 -6.72 8.17 21.26
N LEU A 59 -7.92 8.47 21.77
CA LEU A 59 -9.08 8.71 20.91
C LEU A 59 -8.87 10.01 20.11
N PRO A 60 -9.24 10.02 18.81
CA PRO A 60 -9.24 11.24 18.03
C PRO A 60 -10.27 12.22 18.61
N THR A 61 -9.84 13.46 18.82
CA THR A 61 -10.72 14.57 19.19
C THR A 61 -11.03 15.42 17.96
N ASN A 62 -11.89 16.43 18.08
CA ASN A 62 -12.19 17.36 16.98
C ASN A 62 -10.98 18.23 16.58
N ALA A 63 -9.90 18.25 17.38
CA ALA A 63 -8.75 19.14 17.18
C ALA A 63 -7.39 18.41 17.16
N SER A 64 -7.26 17.25 17.79
CA SER A 64 -6.03 16.43 17.79
C SER A 64 -6.29 14.94 17.48
N CYS A 65 -5.36 14.31 16.77
CA CYS A 65 -5.36 12.87 16.51
C CYS A 65 -3.93 12.35 16.36
N VAL A 66 -3.73 11.09 16.75
CA VAL A 66 -2.42 10.42 16.73
C VAL A 66 -2.05 10.02 15.30
N ASN A 67 -0.82 10.35 14.90
CA ASN A 67 -0.26 9.83 13.65
C ASN A 67 0.19 8.38 13.83
N TRP A 68 -0.69 7.41 13.53
CA TRP A 68 -0.29 6.00 13.62
C TRP A 68 0.77 5.60 12.59
N ASN A 69 0.84 6.31 11.45
CA ASN A 69 1.78 5.98 10.39
C ASN A 69 3.24 6.15 10.82
N GLN A 70 3.51 7.01 11.82
CA GLN A 70 4.86 7.25 12.34
C GLN A 70 5.54 6.01 12.99
N TYR A 71 4.76 4.99 13.33
CA TYR A 71 5.27 3.78 13.98
C TYR A 71 5.66 2.68 12.98
N TYR A 72 5.29 2.81 11.71
CA TYR A 72 5.77 1.93 10.65
C TYR A 72 7.19 2.32 10.29
N SER A 73 8.15 1.60 10.86
CA SER A 73 9.58 1.86 10.69
C SER A 73 10.31 0.71 9.99
N ARG A 74 9.66 -0.44 9.83
CA ARG A 74 10.23 -1.62 9.22
C ARG A 74 9.30 -2.15 8.15
N CYS A 75 9.84 -2.30 6.95
CA CYS A 75 9.18 -3.02 5.88
C CYS A 75 9.33 -4.52 6.13
N ALA A 76 8.21 -5.21 6.28
CA ALA A 76 8.17 -6.65 6.49
C ALA A 76 6.98 -7.23 5.72
N GLN A 77 7.10 -8.48 5.30
CA GLN A 77 6.03 -9.19 4.63
C GLN A 77 4.93 -9.52 5.66
N MET A 78 3.92 -8.66 5.74
CA MET A 78 2.81 -8.73 6.67
C MET A 78 1.51 -8.42 5.94
N GLY A 79 0.46 -9.21 6.17
CA GLY A 79 -0.85 -9.02 5.53
C GLY A 79 -1.14 -10.03 4.41
N LEU A 80 -2.16 -9.73 3.61
CA LEU A 80 -2.54 -10.50 2.43
C LEU A 80 -1.83 -9.90 1.20
N ASN A 81 -1.56 -10.72 0.18
CA ASN A 81 -1.06 -10.21 -1.08
C ASN A 81 -2.13 -9.34 -1.78
N PRO A 82 -1.73 -8.40 -2.67
CA PRO A 82 -2.68 -7.55 -3.41
C PRO A 82 -3.77 -8.36 -4.15
N PHE A 83 -4.90 -7.72 -4.43
CA PHE A 83 -6.08 -8.35 -5.04
C PHE A 83 -6.60 -9.55 -4.23
N GLN A 84 -6.76 -9.37 -2.92
CA GLN A 84 -7.28 -10.40 -2.00
C GLN A 84 -6.43 -11.68 -1.98
N GLY A 85 -5.14 -11.59 -2.29
CA GLY A 85 -4.23 -12.73 -2.35
C GLY A 85 -4.02 -13.32 -3.74
N THR A 86 -4.68 -12.78 -4.78
CA THR A 86 -4.69 -13.38 -6.13
C THR A 86 -3.39 -13.15 -6.89
N ILE A 87 -2.69 -12.03 -6.64
CA ILE A 87 -1.44 -11.69 -7.32
C ILE A 87 -0.26 -11.91 -6.36
N SER A 88 0.49 -12.98 -6.58
CA SER A 88 1.69 -13.31 -5.82
C SER A 88 2.69 -14.11 -6.64
N PHE A 89 3.98 -13.94 -6.33
CA PHE A 89 5.07 -14.71 -6.93
C PHE A 89 5.64 -15.78 -5.98
N ASP A 90 4.96 -16.00 -4.85
CA ASP A 90 5.37 -16.98 -3.82
C ASP A 90 5.20 -18.43 -4.31
N ASN A 91 4.31 -18.68 -5.27
CA ASN A 91 4.00 -19.99 -5.84
C ASN A 91 4.00 -19.95 -7.37
N ILE A 92 4.46 -21.03 -8.01
CA ILE A 92 4.53 -21.12 -9.47
C ILE A 92 3.17 -20.94 -10.17
N GLY A 93 2.09 -21.47 -9.59
CA GLY A 93 0.74 -21.34 -10.15
C GLY A 93 0.19 -19.91 -10.09
N MET A 94 0.45 -19.21 -8.99
CA MET A 94 0.02 -17.81 -8.81
C MET A 94 0.84 -16.87 -9.71
N ALA A 95 2.14 -17.15 -9.87
CA ALA A 95 3.00 -16.45 -10.80
C ALA A 95 2.51 -16.57 -12.26
N TRP A 96 2.06 -17.76 -12.67
CA TRP A 96 1.48 -17.94 -14.02
C TRP A 96 0.19 -17.16 -14.21
N VAL A 97 -0.71 -17.16 -13.23
CA VAL A 97 -1.94 -16.35 -13.29
C VAL A 97 -1.60 -14.86 -13.43
N ALA A 98 -0.64 -14.37 -12.66
CA ALA A 98 -0.18 -12.98 -12.74
C ALA A 98 0.41 -12.65 -14.12
N ILE A 99 1.21 -13.56 -14.71
CA ILE A 99 1.78 -13.37 -16.06
C ILE A 99 0.67 -13.32 -17.12
N PHE A 100 -0.31 -14.24 -17.06
CA PHE A 100 -1.43 -14.23 -18.00
C PHE A 100 -2.23 -12.92 -17.94
N LEU A 101 -2.43 -12.38 -16.75
CA LEU A 101 -3.13 -11.11 -16.54
C LEU A 101 -2.35 -9.91 -17.11
N VAL A 102 -1.02 -9.93 -16.99
CA VAL A 102 -0.17 -8.89 -17.59
C VAL A 102 -0.24 -8.92 -19.13
N ILE A 103 -0.26 -10.13 -19.71
CA ILE A 103 -0.31 -10.33 -21.17
C ILE A 103 -1.68 -9.91 -21.75
N SER A 104 -2.78 -10.10 -21.01
CA SER A 104 -4.11 -9.70 -21.46
C SER A 104 -4.33 -8.19 -21.50
N LEU A 105 -3.33 -7.38 -21.09
CA LEU A 105 -3.40 -5.93 -20.95
C LEU A 105 -4.50 -5.45 -19.99
N GLU A 106 -4.94 -6.31 -19.08
CA GLU A 106 -5.96 -5.99 -18.08
C GLU A 106 -5.30 -5.83 -16.71
N GLY A 107 -5.36 -4.63 -16.13
CA GLY A 107 -4.75 -4.36 -14.81
C GLY A 107 -3.22 -4.49 -14.76
N TRP A 108 -2.54 -4.63 -15.91
CA TRP A 108 -1.09 -4.80 -15.98
C TRP A 108 -0.31 -3.61 -15.40
N THR A 109 -0.85 -2.40 -15.54
CA THR A 109 -0.23 -1.18 -14.99
C THR A 109 -0.21 -1.20 -13.48
N ASP A 110 -1.28 -1.67 -12.85
CA ASP A 110 -1.41 -1.70 -11.38
C ASP A 110 -0.42 -2.72 -10.79
N ILE A 111 -0.29 -3.89 -11.43
CA ILE A 111 0.69 -4.92 -11.04
C ILE A 111 2.12 -4.40 -11.21
N MET A 112 2.41 -3.74 -12.32
CA MET A 112 3.72 -3.13 -12.57
C MET A 112 4.05 -2.12 -11.45
N TYR A 113 3.12 -1.23 -11.10
CA TYR A 113 3.36 -0.26 -10.03
C TYR A 113 3.61 -0.93 -8.67
N TYR A 114 2.88 -2.00 -8.34
CA TYR A 114 3.12 -2.76 -7.12
C TYR A 114 4.52 -3.39 -7.06
N VAL A 115 5.02 -3.92 -8.18
CA VAL A 115 6.37 -4.49 -8.25
C VAL A 115 7.43 -3.38 -8.18
N GLN A 116 7.18 -2.26 -8.87
CA GLN A 116 8.07 -1.11 -8.90
C GLN A 116 8.27 -0.47 -7.52
N ASP A 117 7.20 -0.40 -6.73
CA ASP A 117 7.25 0.14 -5.37
C ASP A 117 8.01 -0.78 -4.41
N ALA A 118 7.91 -2.10 -4.61
CA ALA A 118 8.59 -3.10 -3.77
C ALA A 118 10.08 -3.26 -4.09
N HIS A 119 10.44 -3.36 -5.38
CA HIS A 119 11.73 -3.90 -5.80
C HIS A 119 12.60 -2.87 -6.54
N SER A 120 12.14 -2.31 -7.67
CA SER A 120 12.95 -1.33 -8.40
C SER A 120 12.16 -0.45 -9.36
N PHE A 121 12.62 0.80 -9.51
CA PHE A 121 12.17 1.68 -10.59
C PHE A 121 12.39 1.09 -11.99
N TRP A 122 13.39 0.23 -12.22
CA TRP A 122 13.70 -0.29 -13.57
C TRP A 122 12.77 -1.43 -14.01
N ASP A 123 11.85 -1.87 -13.15
CA ASP A 123 11.00 -3.02 -13.42
C ASP A 123 10.04 -2.78 -14.60
N TRP A 124 9.68 -1.54 -14.92
CA TRP A 124 8.82 -1.21 -16.06
C TRP A 124 9.37 -1.71 -17.41
N ILE A 125 10.71 -1.77 -17.57
CA ILE A 125 11.34 -2.24 -18.81
C ILE A 125 11.04 -3.73 -19.02
N TYR A 126 11.06 -4.53 -17.94
CA TYR A 126 10.75 -5.96 -18.02
C TYR A 126 9.30 -6.18 -18.45
N PHE A 127 8.36 -5.42 -17.89
CA PHE A 127 6.94 -5.51 -18.26
C PHE A 127 6.70 -5.10 -19.72
N VAL A 128 7.30 -4.00 -20.19
CA VAL A 128 7.16 -3.55 -21.59
C VAL A 128 7.73 -4.58 -22.56
N LEU A 129 8.90 -5.16 -22.26
CA LEU A 129 9.50 -6.19 -23.10
C LEU A 129 8.67 -7.47 -23.15
N LEU A 130 8.05 -7.86 -22.03
CA LEU A 130 7.18 -9.03 -21.95
C LEU A 130 5.92 -8.84 -22.82
N ILE A 131 5.32 -7.65 -22.79
CA ILE A 131 4.12 -7.32 -23.58
C ILE A 131 4.45 -7.23 -25.08
N VAL A 132 5.55 -6.57 -25.45
CA VAL A 132 5.89 -6.30 -26.88
C VAL A 132 6.45 -7.54 -27.59
N LYS A 133 7.11 -8.45 -26.88
CA LYS A 133 7.67 -9.68 -27.47
C LYS A 133 6.64 -10.81 -27.63
N LEU A 134 5.36 -10.52 -27.44
CA LEU A 134 4.27 -11.45 -27.65
C LEU A 134 3.61 -11.29 -29.03
#